data_AF-A0A4V4ITU6-F1
#
_entry.id   AF-A0A4V4ITU6-F1
#
_cell.length_a   1.000
_cell.length_b   1.000
_cell.length_c   1.000
_cell.angle_alpha   90.00
_cell.angle_beta   90.00
_cell.angle_gamma   90.00
#
_symmetry.space_group_name_H-M   'P 1'
#
loop_
_entity.id
_entity.type
_entity.pdbx_description
1 polymer ?
#
loop_
_entity_poly.entity_id
_entity_poly.type
_entity_poly.pdbx_seq_one_letter_code
_entity_poly.pdbx_strand_id
1 'polypeptide(L)'
;MSSFCYSITRPYPYKWFTPVAVVGGIVLAALFSFINFYSNAYNMITITTNNPDIVEANRWSHIPGSLTSRIHPKCEDAIIPVGSTFNTNQTALSYQLVSLRNHPALSYHNRRLAFCEVTQILIDFQTSDDRQAALIDRSSWGVTVSADITCNAPNEEHEFSNIGFRTHYDPLSWAAEPGVSGFIRVNASSPGFLWANTLLLAFWTETVTTIVDQTIQPNSSETVPQYNLSSGYISFSRPGININNESFFHLGKYAFFNLPESKAYKGNFGVQEDTLYEDFITNNTWPNVWSPANRLAKAMYSVIQVDLGQTDTVITTFDGTPTDTSILTTADRLHHWTENLTQIWDRSTVADKDNLLPYGWMQMRQFDKDTDATDPRWPLQFTPSVISATNAW
;
A
#
# COMPACT_ATOMS: atom_id res chain seq x y z
N MET A 1 -4.53 -66.67 79.92
CA MET A 1 -5.04 -65.34 80.30
C MET A 1 -4.42 -64.33 79.36
N SER A 2 -5.06 -63.38 78.71
CA SER A 2 -6.45 -63.03 78.38
C SER A 2 -6.31 -62.07 77.18
N SER A 3 -7.09 -62.28 76.11
CA SER A 3 -7.10 -61.40 74.94
C SER A 3 -8.01 -60.20 75.26
N PHE A 4 -7.44 -58.99 75.23
CA PHE A 4 -8.19 -57.76 75.42
C PHE A 4 -9.00 -57.44 74.16
N CYS A 5 -10.29 -57.76 74.18
CA CYS A 5 -11.29 -57.17 73.29
C CYS A 5 -12.07 -56.12 74.07
N TYR A 6 -11.95 -54.85 73.70
CA TYR A 6 -12.85 -53.80 74.19
C TYR A 6 -14.10 -53.77 73.30
N SER A 7 -15.27 -54.00 73.87
CA SER A 7 -16.53 -53.84 73.14
C SER A 7 -16.84 -52.36 72.98
N ILE A 8 -17.05 -51.90 71.75
CA ILE A 8 -17.57 -50.58 71.44
C ILE A 8 -18.94 -50.47 72.13
N THR A 9 -18.98 -49.79 73.28
CA THR A 9 -20.08 -49.90 74.26
C THR A 9 -21.18 -48.88 74.07
N ARG A 10 -21.21 -48.16 72.93
CA ARG A 10 -22.39 -47.42 72.51
C ARG A 10 -22.45 -47.34 70.99
N PRO A 11 -23.41 -48.02 70.33
CA PRO A 11 -23.69 -47.73 68.93
C PRO A 11 -24.10 -46.25 68.83
N TYR A 12 -23.56 -45.55 67.84
CA TYR A 12 -23.88 -44.15 67.60
C TYR A 12 -25.41 -43.99 67.55
N PRO A 13 -26.00 -43.06 68.32
CA PRO A 13 -27.44 -43.05 68.60
C PRO A 13 -28.31 -42.90 67.35
N TYR A 14 -27.73 -42.41 66.26
CA TYR A 14 -28.41 -42.15 64.99
C TYR A 14 -27.87 -43.05 63.89
N LYS A 15 -28.51 -44.21 63.66
CA LYS A 15 -28.13 -45.17 62.60
C LYS A 15 -28.18 -44.58 61.18
N TRP A 16 -28.90 -43.48 60.98
CA TRP A 16 -29.00 -42.75 59.71
C TRP A 16 -27.80 -41.82 59.46
N PHE A 17 -27.02 -41.49 60.48
CA PHE A 17 -25.94 -40.51 60.37
C PHE A 17 -24.80 -41.01 59.48
N THR A 18 -24.38 -42.26 59.65
CA THR A 18 -23.29 -42.85 58.86
C THR A 18 -23.61 -42.88 57.35
N PRO A 19 -24.77 -43.38 56.88
CA PRO A 19 -25.10 -43.32 55.46
C PRO A 19 -25.28 -41.88 54.96
N VAL A 20 -25.84 -40.96 55.76
CA VAL A 20 -25.94 -39.54 55.39
C VAL A 20 -24.57 -38.87 55.29
N ALA A 21 -23.63 -39.19 56.17
CA ALA A 21 -22.27 -38.67 56.13
C ALA A 21 -21.50 -39.20 54.90
N VAL A 22 -21.67 -40.48 54.55
CA VAL A 22 -21.05 -41.08 53.35
C VAL A 22 -21.64 -40.48 52.08
N VAL A 23 -22.97 -40.39 51.96
CA VAL A 23 -23.63 -39.78 50.80
C VAL A 23 -23.29 -38.30 50.70
N GLY A 24 -23.33 -37.56 51.82
CA GLY A 24 -22.94 -36.16 51.88
C GLY A 24 -21.48 -35.93 51.49
N GLY A 25 -20.57 -36.82 51.93
CA GLY A 25 -19.17 -36.80 51.54
C GLY A 25 -18.96 -37.04 50.04
N ILE A 26 -19.68 -38.00 49.44
CA ILE A 26 -19.64 -38.25 47.99
C ILE A 26 -20.15 -37.04 47.20
N VAL A 27 -21.28 -36.45 47.63
CA VAL A 27 -21.85 -35.26 46.99
C VAL A 27 -20.89 -34.07 47.09
N LEU A 28 -20.29 -33.83 48.26
CA LEU A 28 -19.29 -32.77 48.43
C LEU A 28 -18.03 -33.02 47.62
N ALA A 29 -17.53 -34.26 47.57
CA ALA A 29 -16.36 -34.62 46.79
C ALA A 29 -16.61 -34.42 45.29
N ALA A 30 -17.80 -34.81 44.79
CA ALA A 30 -18.20 -34.55 43.41
C ALA A 30 -18.29 -33.04 43.15
N LEU A 31 -18.95 -32.28 44.03
CA LEU A 31 -19.14 -30.84 43.88
C LEU A 31 -17.81 -30.09 43.88
N PHE A 32 -16.90 -30.40 44.82
CA PHE A 32 -15.57 -29.79 44.85
C PHE A 32 -14.70 -30.22 43.66
N SER A 33 -14.84 -31.46 43.17
CA SER A 33 -14.15 -31.90 41.95
C SER A 33 -14.64 -31.16 40.72
N PHE A 34 -15.96 -30.94 40.58
CA PHE A 34 -16.53 -30.12 39.51
C PHE A 34 -16.05 -28.66 39.61
N ILE A 35 -16.08 -28.06 40.79
CA ILE A 35 -15.59 -26.68 40.98
C ILE A 35 -14.11 -26.58 40.64
N ASN A 36 -13.28 -27.51 41.11
CA ASN A 36 -11.85 -27.53 40.78
C ASN A 36 -11.60 -27.78 39.29
N PHE A 37 -12.35 -28.68 38.66
CA PHE A 37 -12.22 -28.93 37.23
C PHE A 37 -12.57 -27.68 36.43
N TYR A 38 -13.72 -27.06 36.66
CA TYR A 38 -14.11 -25.84 35.96
C TYR A 38 -13.21 -24.64 36.29
N SER A 39 -12.69 -24.53 37.52
CA SER A 39 -11.79 -23.43 37.89
C SER A 39 -10.39 -23.56 37.28
N ASN A 40 -9.93 -24.79 37.00
CA ASN A 40 -8.60 -25.04 36.43
C ASN A 40 -8.60 -25.37 34.93
N ALA A 41 -9.77 -25.61 34.30
CA ALA A 41 -9.87 -26.03 32.90
C ALA A 41 -9.90 -24.87 31.89
N TYR A 42 -9.34 -23.71 32.22
CA TYR A 42 -9.19 -22.63 31.25
C TYR A 42 -7.81 -22.68 30.63
N ASN A 43 -7.73 -23.11 29.36
CA ASN A 43 -6.54 -22.91 28.56
C ASN A 43 -6.67 -21.56 27.83
N MET A 44 -5.75 -20.63 28.07
CA MET A 44 -5.72 -19.38 27.33
C MET A 44 -5.11 -19.64 25.96
N ILE A 45 -5.91 -19.46 24.91
CA ILE A 45 -5.45 -19.56 23.52
C ILE A 45 -5.20 -18.14 23.03
N THR A 46 -3.98 -17.89 22.56
CA THR A 46 -3.65 -16.65 21.85
C THR A 46 -4.25 -16.71 20.46
N ILE A 47 -5.12 -15.76 20.12
CA ILE A 47 -5.75 -15.63 18.81
C ILE A 47 -5.28 -14.31 18.20
N THR A 48 -4.75 -14.37 16.97
CA THR A 48 -4.46 -13.17 16.18
C THR A 48 -5.72 -12.74 15.44
N THR A 49 -5.99 -11.43 15.40
CA THR A 49 -7.17 -10.87 14.73
C THR A 49 -6.78 -9.65 13.91
N ASN A 50 -7.41 -9.51 12.73
CA ASN A 50 -7.36 -8.28 11.93
C ASN A 50 -8.52 -7.34 12.27
N ASN A 51 -9.29 -7.61 13.32
CA ASN A 51 -10.35 -6.73 13.77
C ASN A 51 -10.37 -6.68 15.30
N PRO A 52 -9.49 -5.86 15.90
CA PRO A 52 -9.38 -5.78 17.34
C PRO A 52 -10.67 -5.25 17.97
N ASP A 53 -11.34 -4.27 17.34
CA ASP A 53 -12.59 -3.68 17.83
C ASP A 53 -13.68 -4.73 18.13
N ILE A 54 -13.86 -5.72 17.25
CA ILE A 54 -14.87 -6.77 17.46
C ILE A 54 -14.52 -7.64 18.68
N VAL A 55 -13.24 -7.93 18.86
CA VAL A 55 -12.75 -8.77 19.96
C VAL A 55 -12.86 -8.02 21.28
N GLU A 56 -12.38 -6.77 21.32
CA GLU A 56 -12.37 -5.91 22.50
C GLU A 56 -13.78 -5.45 22.91
N ALA A 57 -14.71 -5.31 21.96
CA ALA A 57 -16.12 -5.03 22.24
C ALA A 57 -16.87 -6.19 22.92
N ASN A 58 -16.19 -7.29 23.27
CA ASN A 58 -16.71 -8.41 24.05
C ASN A 58 -18.01 -9.01 23.49
N ARG A 59 -18.12 -9.11 22.16
CA ARG A 59 -19.29 -9.67 21.46
C ARG A 59 -19.23 -11.18 21.34
N TRP A 60 -19.10 -11.87 22.47
CA TRP A 60 -19.21 -13.33 22.51
C TRP A 60 -20.71 -13.70 22.48
N SER A 61 -21.28 -13.81 21.28
CA SER A 61 -22.73 -13.99 21.04
C SER A 61 -23.36 -15.23 21.67
N HIS A 62 -22.56 -16.18 22.16
CA HIS A 62 -23.02 -17.48 22.63
C HIS A 62 -22.76 -17.75 24.12
N ILE A 63 -22.11 -16.84 24.86
CA ILE A 63 -21.84 -17.02 26.30
C ILE A 63 -22.68 -16.05 27.12
N PRO A 64 -23.42 -16.53 28.15
CA PRO A 64 -24.17 -15.66 29.06
C PRO A 64 -23.27 -14.58 29.67
N GLY A 65 -23.70 -13.32 29.62
CA GLY A 65 -22.92 -12.17 30.09
C GLY A 65 -22.50 -12.23 31.57
N SER A 66 -23.18 -13.03 32.39
CA SER A 66 -22.77 -13.30 33.78
C SER A 66 -21.41 -13.99 33.88
N LEU A 67 -21.07 -14.83 32.90
CA LEU A 67 -19.81 -15.59 32.84
C LEU A 67 -18.67 -14.80 32.17
N THR A 68 -18.98 -13.81 31.34
CA THR A 68 -17.98 -13.00 30.61
C THR A 68 -17.76 -11.61 31.20
N SER A 69 -18.52 -11.21 32.22
CA SER A 69 -18.45 -9.88 32.87
C SER A 69 -17.06 -9.48 33.41
N ARG A 70 -16.17 -10.45 33.63
CA ARG A 70 -14.78 -10.21 34.08
C ARG A 70 -13.74 -10.37 32.97
N ILE A 71 -14.15 -10.88 31.80
CA ILE A 71 -13.26 -11.09 30.66
C ILE A 71 -13.28 -9.82 29.83
N HIS A 72 -12.18 -9.07 29.86
CA HIS A 72 -11.96 -7.89 29.03
C HIS A 72 -10.81 -8.22 28.07
N PRO A 73 -11.10 -8.82 26.91
CA PRO A 73 -10.05 -9.10 25.94
C PRO A 73 -9.47 -7.76 25.45
N LYS A 74 -8.14 -7.69 25.39
CA LYS A 74 -7.39 -6.57 24.79
C LYS A 74 -6.45 -7.14 23.73
N CYS A 75 -6.37 -6.47 22.60
CA CYS A 75 -5.44 -6.79 21.54
C CYS A 75 -4.16 -5.98 21.71
N GLU A 76 -3.01 -6.61 21.43
CA GLU A 76 -1.72 -5.94 21.41
C GLU A 76 -1.50 -5.30 20.02
N ASP A 77 -0.87 -4.12 20.01
CA ASP A 77 -0.53 -3.40 18.78
C ASP A 77 0.53 -4.14 17.98
N ALA A 78 0.43 -4.06 16.65
CA ALA A 78 1.52 -4.48 15.77
C ALA A 78 2.64 -3.44 15.82
N ILE A 79 3.87 -3.87 16.09
CA ILE A 79 5.04 -2.99 16.12
C ILE A 79 5.72 -3.01 14.75
N ILE A 80 5.70 -1.88 14.05
CA ILE A 80 6.26 -1.70 12.71
C ILE A 80 7.50 -0.80 12.82
N PRO A 81 8.74 -1.34 12.74
CA PRO A 81 9.96 -0.55 12.91
C PRO A 81 10.23 0.34 11.69
N VAL A 82 10.85 1.50 11.90
CA VAL A 82 11.32 2.35 10.79
C VAL A 82 12.30 1.55 9.91
N GLY A 83 12.13 1.67 8.59
CA GLY A 83 12.83 0.90 7.57
C GLY A 83 12.08 -0.34 7.10
N SER A 84 11.05 -0.79 7.82
CA SER A 84 10.24 -1.95 7.41
C SER A 84 9.33 -1.64 6.23
N THR A 85 9.08 -2.67 5.43
CA THR A 85 8.19 -2.63 4.28
C THR A 85 6.88 -3.32 4.59
N PHE A 86 5.77 -2.75 4.13
CA PHE A 86 4.43 -3.27 4.33
C PHE A 86 3.57 -3.01 3.09
N ASN A 87 2.44 -3.71 3.01
CA ASN A 87 1.43 -3.46 1.99
C ASN A 87 0.15 -2.99 2.68
N THR A 88 -0.77 -2.43 1.89
CA THR A 88 -2.14 -2.16 2.34
C THR A 88 -3.00 -3.42 2.20
N ASN A 89 -4.22 -3.39 2.73
CA ASN A 89 -5.26 -4.36 2.40
C ASN A 89 -5.65 -4.38 0.89
N GLN A 90 -5.33 -3.33 0.14
CA GLN A 90 -5.55 -3.26 -1.31
C GLN A 90 -4.38 -3.87 -2.11
N THR A 91 -3.18 -3.90 -1.52
CA THR A 91 -1.95 -4.50 -2.06
C THR A 91 -1.46 -3.93 -3.40
N ALA A 92 -1.88 -2.71 -3.77
CA ALA A 92 -1.50 -2.16 -5.08
C ALA A 92 -0.02 -1.74 -5.11
N LEU A 93 0.45 -1.07 -4.06
CA LEU A 93 1.84 -0.68 -3.88
C LEU A 93 2.42 -1.26 -2.59
N SER A 94 3.75 -1.31 -2.56
CA SER A 94 4.51 -1.63 -1.36
C SER A 94 5.09 -0.34 -0.79
N TYR A 95 4.92 -0.15 0.52
CA TYR A 95 5.37 1.04 1.23
C TYR A 95 6.45 0.69 2.21
N GLN A 96 7.41 1.60 2.38
CA GLN A 96 8.41 1.57 3.42
C GLN A 96 8.09 2.66 4.44
N LEU A 97 8.15 2.31 5.73
CA LEU A 97 8.11 3.28 6.81
C LEU A 97 9.46 4.00 6.90
N VAL A 98 9.55 5.27 6.53
CA VAL A 98 10.82 6.01 6.46
C VAL A 98 11.04 6.91 7.66
N SER A 99 10.00 7.52 8.19
CA SER A 99 10.14 8.44 9.31
C SER A 99 8.94 8.42 10.25
N LEU A 100 9.24 8.53 11.54
CA LEU A 100 8.29 8.79 12.61
C LEU A 100 8.85 9.88 13.50
N ARG A 101 8.00 10.81 13.92
CA ARG A 101 8.42 11.86 14.84
C ARG A 101 8.67 11.26 16.23
N ASN A 102 9.90 11.35 16.72
CA ASN A 102 10.33 10.98 18.07
C ASN A 102 10.18 9.48 18.45
N HIS A 103 9.91 8.58 17.49
CA HIS A 103 9.71 7.15 17.76
C HIS A 103 10.47 6.27 16.76
N PRO A 104 11.09 5.16 17.20
CA PRO A 104 11.80 4.24 16.32
C PRO A 104 10.90 3.21 15.62
N ALA A 105 9.64 3.09 16.06
CA ALA A 105 8.66 2.16 15.53
C ALA A 105 7.23 2.71 15.69
N LEU A 106 6.35 2.31 14.79
CA LEU A 106 4.92 2.61 14.81
C LEU A 106 4.20 1.50 15.56
N SER A 107 3.52 1.84 16.66
CA SER A 107 2.54 0.97 17.31
C SER A 107 1.21 1.11 16.60
N TYR A 108 0.80 0.08 15.86
CA TYR A 108 -0.32 0.12 14.94
C TYR A 108 -1.44 -0.85 15.34
N HIS A 109 -2.61 -0.30 15.64
CA HIS A 109 -3.79 -1.03 16.11
C HIS A 109 -4.82 -1.32 15.00
N ASN A 110 -4.35 -1.63 13.79
CA ASN A 110 -5.19 -1.86 12.60
C ASN A 110 -6.27 -0.79 12.31
N ARG A 111 -5.95 0.47 12.60
CA ARG A 111 -6.81 1.64 12.34
C ARG A 111 -6.55 2.18 10.93
N ARG A 112 -7.57 2.76 10.30
CA ARG A 112 -7.45 3.34 8.96
C ARG A 112 -6.41 4.45 8.93
N LEU A 113 -5.61 4.48 7.86
CA LEU A 113 -4.74 5.61 7.58
C LEU A 113 -5.59 6.82 7.18
N ALA A 114 -5.27 7.99 7.73
CA ALA A 114 -6.01 9.21 7.50
C ALA A 114 -5.06 10.34 7.08
N PHE A 115 -5.58 11.30 6.32
CA PHE A 115 -4.83 12.49 5.88
C PHE A 115 -3.49 12.13 5.23
N CYS A 116 -3.53 11.21 4.27
CA CYS A 116 -2.36 10.82 3.50
C CYS A 116 -2.16 11.78 2.31
N GLU A 117 -1.04 12.50 2.32
CA GLU A 117 -0.67 13.45 1.29
C GLU A 117 0.64 13.04 0.62
N VAL A 118 0.65 13.03 -0.72
CA VAL A 118 1.88 12.83 -1.49
C VAL A 118 2.65 14.14 -1.49
N THR A 119 3.81 14.15 -0.86
CA THR A 119 4.63 15.36 -0.72
C THR A 119 5.52 15.57 -1.93
N GLN A 120 6.06 14.48 -2.48
CA GLN A 120 6.95 14.49 -3.64
C GLN A 120 6.79 13.21 -4.47
N ILE A 121 6.85 13.36 -5.79
CA ILE A 121 7.03 12.25 -6.74
C ILE A 121 8.34 12.48 -7.49
N LEU A 122 9.22 11.49 -7.51
CA LEU A 122 10.49 11.52 -8.19
C LEU A 122 10.48 10.48 -9.32
N ILE A 123 10.80 10.89 -10.53
CA ILE A 123 11.00 10.01 -11.67
C ILE A 123 12.50 10.00 -11.97
N ASP A 124 13.15 8.88 -11.68
CA ASP A 124 14.56 8.68 -11.96
C ASP A 124 14.72 7.95 -13.29
N PHE A 125 15.64 8.46 -14.12
CA PHE A 125 15.97 7.94 -15.44
C PHE A 125 17.40 7.42 -15.42
N GLN A 126 17.59 6.19 -15.88
CA GLN A 126 18.91 5.55 -15.92
C GLN A 126 19.10 4.78 -17.23
N THR A 127 20.27 4.90 -17.85
CA THR A 127 20.69 4.04 -18.96
C THR A 127 21.30 2.73 -18.45
N SER A 128 21.93 1.98 -19.36
CA SER A 128 22.65 0.73 -19.09
C SER A 128 23.76 0.81 -18.04
N ASP A 129 24.30 1.99 -17.74
CA ASP A 129 25.53 2.12 -16.95
C ASP A 129 25.30 1.83 -15.45
N ASP A 130 24.12 2.15 -14.93
CA ASP A 130 23.78 2.05 -13.50
C ASP A 130 22.66 1.02 -13.23
N ARG A 131 22.32 0.17 -14.21
CA ARG A 131 21.20 -0.79 -14.12
C ARG A 131 21.66 -2.24 -14.06
N GLN A 132 20.84 -3.10 -13.46
CA GLN A 132 21.07 -4.54 -13.47
C GLN A 132 21.04 -5.09 -14.91
N ALA A 133 22.01 -5.95 -15.25
CA ALA A 133 22.17 -6.47 -16.62
C ALA A 133 20.90 -7.12 -17.20
N ALA A 134 20.11 -7.81 -16.39
CA ALA A 134 18.86 -8.44 -16.83
C ALA A 134 17.76 -7.44 -17.23
N LEU A 135 17.84 -6.18 -16.77
CA LEU A 135 16.90 -5.13 -17.11
C LEU A 135 17.29 -4.41 -18.41
N ILE A 136 18.59 -4.39 -18.73
CA ILE A 136 19.14 -3.78 -19.94
C ILE A 136 18.66 -4.52 -21.19
N ASP A 137 18.55 -5.85 -21.13
CA ASP A 137 18.04 -6.68 -22.24
C ASP A 137 16.57 -6.38 -22.57
N ARG A 138 15.79 -5.90 -21.59
CA ARG A 138 14.36 -5.57 -21.78
C ARG A 138 14.13 -4.13 -22.21
N SER A 139 14.95 -3.20 -21.75
CA SER A 139 14.85 -1.79 -22.15
C SER A 139 16.18 -1.12 -21.97
N SER A 140 16.60 -0.32 -22.96
CA SER A 140 17.82 0.48 -22.89
C SER A 140 17.75 1.59 -21.84
N TRP A 141 16.56 2.11 -21.58
CA TRP A 141 16.28 3.06 -20.50
C TRP A 141 15.45 2.42 -19.39
N GLY A 142 15.82 2.68 -18.14
CA GLY A 142 15.03 2.40 -16.95
C GLY A 142 14.42 3.68 -16.42
N VAL A 143 13.17 3.57 -15.97
CA VAL A 143 12.49 4.64 -15.26
C VAL A 143 11.99 4.08 -13.94
N THR A 144 12.36 4.69 -12.83
CA THR A 144 11.87 4.33 -11.50
C THR A 144 11.08 5.49 -10.94
N VAL A 145 9.83 5.24 -10.55
CA VAL A 145 8.95 6.27 -9.98
C VAL A 145 8.89 6.07 -8.47
N SER A 146 9.42 7.02 -7.73
CA SER A 146 9.42 7.02 -6.26
C SER A 146 8.45 8.08 -5.75
N ALA A 147 7.79 7.84 -4.62
CA ALA A 147 6.95 8.84 -3.99
C ALA A 147 7.17 8.87 -2.49
N ASP A 148 7.27 10.09 -1.95
CA ASP A 148 7.27 10.37 -0.52
C ASP A 148 5.87 10.82 -0.10
N ILE A 149 5.38 10.22 0.98
CA ILE A 149 4.00 10.36 1.45
C ILE A 149 4.03 10.66 2.94
N THR A 150 3.15 11.54 3.40
CA THR A 150 2.93 11.80 4.82
C THR A 150 1.51 11.42 5.18
N CYS A 151 1.33 10.62 6.22
CA CYS A 151 0.03 10.17 6.72
C CYS A 151 -0.10 10.40 8.22
N ASN A 152 -1.34 10.32 8.71
CA ASN A 152 -1.64 10.21 10.13
C ASN A 152 -2.26 8.83 10.42
N ALA A 153 -1.90 8.24 11.56
CA ALA A 153 -2.55 7.06 12.09
C ALA A 153 -3.12 7.38 13.48
N PRO A 154 -4.44 7.44 13.63
CA PRO A 154 -5.04 7.62 14.95
C PRO A 154 -4.78 6.36 15.79
N ASN A 155 -4.17 6.52 16.96
CA ASN A 155 -4.08 5.48 17.99
C ASN A 155 -4.74 6.02 19.29
N GLU A 156 -5.31 5.12 20.11
CA GLU A 156 -6.10 5.49 21.30
C GLU A 156 -5.25 6.14 22.40
N GLU A 157 -3.97 5.78 22.49
CA GLU A 157 -3.03 6.36 23.46
C GLU A 157 -2.24 7.56 22.91
N HIS A 158 -1.91 7.56 21.62
CA HIS A 158 -1.11 8.60 20.97
C HIS A 158 -1.53 8.80 19.50
N GLU A 159 -1.87 10.02 19.11
CA GLU A 159 -2.04 10.33 17.70
C GLU A 159 -0.66 10.39 17.02
N PHE A 160 -0.33 9.39 16.20
CA PHE A 160 0.84 9.44 15.34
C PHE A 160 0.53 10.37 14.17
N SER A 161 0.94 11.62 14.34
CA SER A 161 0.93 12.63 13.27
C SER A 161 2.26 12.61 12.52
N ASN A 162 2.19 12.84 11.21
CA ASN A 162 3.36 12.95 10.33
C ASN A 162 4.21 11.67 10.27
N ILE A 163 3.55 10.58 9.86
CA ILE A 163 4.19 9.32 9.51
C ILE A 163 4.66 9.41 8.07
N GLY A 164 5.95 9.23 7.84
CA GLY A 164 6.55 9.27 6.50
C GLY A 164 6.60 7.88 5.88
N PHE A 165 5.95 7.73 4.73
CA PHE A 165 6.03 6.54 3.90
C PHE A 165 6.75 6.84 2.59
N ARG A 166 7.37 5.81 2.02
CA ARG A 166 7.96 5.84 0.69
C ARG A 166 7.52 4.63 -0.11
N THR A 167 7.23 4.83 -1.38
CA THR A 167 6.90 3.74 -2.31
C THR A 167 7.68 3.94 -3.60
N HIS A 168 7.97 2.82 -4.28
CA HIS A 168 8.67 2.80 -5.56
C HIS A 168 7.92 1.93 -6.56
N TYR A 169 7.90 2.35 -7.82
CA TYR A 169 7.32 1.62 -8.95
C TYR A 169 8.32 1.52 -10.09
N ASP A 170 8.64 0.29 -10.48
CA ASP A 170 9.36 -0.05 -11.70
C ASP A 170 8.83 -1.40 -12.24
N PRO A 171 8.14 -1.43 -13.39
CA PRO A 171 7.54 -2.65 -13.94
C PRO A 171 8.58 -3.65 -14.44
N LEU A 172 9.83 -3.22 -14.66
CA LEU A 172 10.91 -4.11 -15.06
C LEU A 172 11.60 -4.76 -13.86
N SER A 173 11.53 -4.20 -12.65
CA SER A 173 12.18 -4.76 -11.45
C SER A 173 11.50 -6.09 -11.03
N TRP A 174 11.98 -7.21 -11.56
CA TRP A 174 11.35 -8.53 -11.38
C TRP A 174 11.88 -9.33 -10.19
N ALA A 175 12.96 -8.89 -9.56
CA ALA A 175 13.55 -9.58 -8.42
C ALA A 175 14.39 -8.65 -7.51
N ALA A 176 14.08 -8.69 -6.21
CA ALA A 176 15.06 -8.57 -5.12
C ALA A 176 15.48 -7.18 -4.58
N GLU A 177 14.68 -6.11 -4.73
CA GLU A 177 14.84 -4.95 -3.85
C GLU A 177 13.69 -4.89 -2.82
N PRO A 178 13.98 -5.06 -1.51
CA PRO A 178 12.98 -4.83 -0.47
C PRO A 178 12.39 -3.42 -0.59
N GLY A 179 11.07 -3.33 -0.79
CA GLY A 179 10.38 -2.04 -0.89
C GLY A 179 10.23 -1.48 -2.31
N VAL A 180 10.75 -2.15 -3.34
CA VAL A 180 10.45 -1.80 -4.73
C VAL A 180 9.24 -2.60 -5.21
N SER A 181 8.12 -1.90 -5.42
CA SER A 181 6.91 -2.49 -5.95
C SER A 181 7.01 -2.60 -7.47
N GLY A 182 7.42 -3.75 -7.97
CA GLY A 182 6.82 -4.21 -9.22
C GLY A 182 5.36 -4.51 -8.87
N PHE A 183 4.43 -3.56 -9.14
CA PHE A 183 3.00 -3.60 -8.76
C PHE A 183 2.54 -5.04 -8.54
N ILE A 184 2.31 -5.40 -7.27
CA ILE A 184 2.46 -6.79 -6.81
C ILE A 184 1.65 -7.74 -7.71
N ARG A 185 2.36 -8.70 -8.32
CA ARG A 185 1.85 -9.82 -9.14
C ARG A 185 0.95 -10.80 -8.36
N VAL A 186 0.25 -10.35 -7.32
CA VAL A 186 -0.49 -11.24 -6.43
C VAL A 186 -1.75 -10.53 -5.93
N ASN A 187 -2.90 -10.91 -6.50
CA ASN A 187 -4.23 -10.58 -5.97
C ASN A 187 -4.49 -9.08 -5.74
N ALA A 188 -4.53 -8.28 -6.82
CA ALA A 188 -5.35 -7.08 -6.82
C ALA A 188 -6.81 -7.50 -6.51
N SER A 189 -7.15 -7.50 -5.23
CA SER A 189 -8.40 -8.07 -4.72
C SER A 189 -9.60 -7.19 -5.10
N SER A 190 -9.35 -5.95 -5.54
CA SER A 190 -10.33 -5.06 -6.13
C SER A 190 -9.99 -4.79 -7.62
N PRO A 191 -10.93 -5.07 -8.54
CA PRO A 191 -10.66 -4.90 -9.96
C PRO A 191 -10.41 -3.46 -10.44
N GLY A 192 -10.77 -2.44 -9.65
CA GLY A 192 -10.42 -1.05 -9.95
C GLY A 192 -8.91 -0.80 -10.05
N PHE A 193 -8.10 -1.61 -9.36
CA PHE A 193 -6.63 -1.53 -9.41
C PHE A 193 -6.01 -2.07 -10.71
N LEU A 194 -6.78 -2.79 -11.53
CA LEU A 194 -6.31 -3.20 -12.86
C LEU A 194 -6.12 -1.99 -13.79
N TRP A 195 -7.05 -1.04 -13.75
CA TRP A 195 -6.93 0.21 -14.51
C TRP A 195 -5.82 1.11 -13.95
N ALA A 196 -5.65 1.14 -12.63
CA ALA A 196 -4.53 1.81 -11.98
C ALA A 196 -3.18 1.30 -12.51
N ASN A 197 -3.02 -0.03 -12.56
CA ASN A 197 -1.81 -0.66 -13.08
C ASN A 197 -1.63 -0.43 -14.58
N THR A 198 -2.72 -0.51 -15.35
CA THR A 198 -2.70 -0.27 -16.80
C THR A 198 -2.21 1.15 -17.11
N LEU A 199 -2.73 2.16 -16.41
CA LEU A 199 -2.30 3.56 -16.58
C LEU A 199 -0.83 3.77 -16.20
N LEU A 200 -0.41 3.23 -15.04
CA LEU A 200 0.98 3.29 -14.60
C LEU A 200 1.92 2.68 -15.63
N LEU A 201 1.63 1.47 -16.09
CA LEU A 201 2.46 0.76 -17.06
C LEU A 201 2.48 1.47 -18.42
N ALA A 202 1.34 1.96 -18.89
CA ALA A 202 1.26 2.65 -20.17
C ALA A 202 2.05 3.97 -20.15
N PHE A 203 1.85 4.84 -19.16
CA PHE A 203 2.59 6.11 -19.10
C PHE A 203 4.06 5.91 -18.75
N TRP A 204 4.40 4.85 -18.02
CA TRP A 204 5.80 4.45 -17.85
C TRP A 204 6.42 4.09 -19.20
N THR A 205 5.72 3.26 -19.98
CA THR A 205 6.15 2.84 -21.31
C THR A 205 6.29 4.04 -22.27
N GLU A 206 5.34 4.97 -22.24
CA GLU A 206 5.39 6.21 -23.01
C GLU A 206 6.62 7.06 -22.66
N THR A 207 6.90 7.20 -21.36
CA THR A 207 8.03 7.97 -20.83
C THR A 207 9.35 7.37 -21.27
N VAL A 208 9.49 6.03 -21.15
CA VAL A 208 10.67 5.28 -21.60
C VAL A 208 10.86 5.40 -23.11
N THR A 209 9.79 5.23 -23.89
CA THR A 209 9.83 5.34 -25.35
C THR A 209 10.26 6.73 -25.79
N THR A 210 9.69 7.76 -25.17
CA THR A 210 10.02 9.15 -25.49
C THR A 210 11.47 9.49 -25.16
N ILE A 211 11.99 9.08 -23.99
CA ILE A 211 13.38 9.36 -23.65
C ILE A 211 14.36 8.63 -24.57
N VAL A 212 14.04 7.38 -24.97
CA VAL A 212 14.83 6.63 -25.97
C VAL A 212 14.88 7.41 -27.29
N ASP A 213 13.74 7.80 -27.83
CA ASP A 213 13.65 8.50 -29.12
C ASP A 213 14.37 9.86 -29.10
N GLN A 214 14.32 10.58 -27.98
CA GLN A 214 14.95 11.90 -27.82
C GLN A 214 16.47 11.84 -27.63
N THR A 215 17.00 10.70 -27.20
CA THR A 215 18.41 10.60 -26.77
C THR A 215 19.23 9.64 -27.61
N ILE A 216 18.62 8.77 -28.42
CA ILE A 216 19.33 7.79 -29.25
C ILE A 216 20.26 8.48 -30.25
N GLN A 217 21.48 7.97 -30.38
CA GLN A 217 22.44 8.40 -31.39
C GLN A 217 22.34 7.49 -32.63
N PRO A 218 21.78 7.96 -33.76
CA PRO A 218 21.48 7.11 -34.91
C PRO A 218 22.71 6.59 -35.68
N ASN A 219 23.91 7.12 -35.39
CA ASN A 219 25.14 6.84 -36.14
C ASN A 219 26.26 6.22 -35.28
N SER A 220 25.95 5.63 -34.12
CA SER A 220 26.97 4.94 -33.34
C SER A 220 27.40 3.67 -34.09
N SER A 221 28.70 3.53 -34.38
CA SER A 221 29.30 2.34 -35.00
C SER A 221 29.36 1.12 -34.07
N GLU A 222 28.74 1.22 -32.89
CA GLU A 222 28.75 0.20 -31.85
C GLU A 222 27.55 -0.75 -31.98
N THR A 223 27.75 -2.00 -31.55
CA THR A 223 26.71 -3.03 -31.46
C THR A 223 25.64 -2.71 -30.41
N VAL A 224 25.93 -1.77 -29.50
CA VAL A 224 25.01 -1.31 -28.45
C VAL A 224 24.58 0.13 -28.77
N PRO A 225 23.27 0.46 -28.71
CA PRO A 225 22.80 1.82 -28.95
C PRO A 225 23.44 2.81 -27.96
N GLN A 226 24.03 3.89 -28.49
CA GLN A 226 24.52 4.99 -27.65
C GLN A 226 23.46 6.06 -27.45
N TYR A 227 23.53 6.75 -26.31
CA TYR A 227 22.58 7.78 -25.92
C TYR A 227 23.30 9.08 -25.52
N ASN A 228 22.70 10.22 -25.87
CA ASN A 228 23.19 11.55 -25.49
C ASN A 228 23.07 11.83 -23.98
N LEU A 229 22.17 11.14 -23.30
CA LEU A 229 21.99 11.23 -21.85
C LEU A 229 22.33 9.89 -21.22
N SER A 230 22.93 9.91 -20.03
CA SER A 230 23.25 8.72 -19.23
C SER A 230 22.26 8.51 -18.09
N SER A 231 21.80 9.61 -17.48
CA SER A 231 20.89 9.55 -16.35
C SER A 231 20.19 10.90 -16.17
N GLY A 232 19.17 10.91 -15.35
CA GLY A 232 18.51 12.13 -14.94
C GLY A 232 17.40 11.88 -13.95
N TYR A 233 16.77 12.95 -13.50
CA TYR A 233 15.57 12.87 -12.69
C TYR A 233 14.66 14.07 -12.94
N ILE A 234 13.38 13.87 -12.65
CA ILE A 234 12.39 14.94 -12.51
C ILE A 234 11.68 14.72 -11.18
N SER A 235 11.71 15.73 -10.30
CA SER A 235 10.96 15.74 -9.06
C SER A 235 9.77 16.68 -9.16
N PHE A 236 8.59 16.19 -8.79
CA PHE A 236 7.33 16.91 -8.71
C PHE A 236 6.90 17.07 -7.26
N SER A 237 6.34 18.22 -6.91
CA SER A 237 5.88 18.53 -5.56
C SER A 237 4.72 19.51 -5.61
N ARG A 238 3.99 19.61 -4.49
CA ARG A 238 2.78 20.45 -4.34
C ARG A 238 1.74 20.15 -5.43
N PRO A 239 1.08 18.98 -5.36
CA PRO A 239 -0.05 18.68 -6.22
C PRO A 239 -1.16 19.73 -6.04
N GLY A 240 -1.80 20.09 -7.15
CA GLY A 240 -2.91 21.02 -7.22
C GLY A 240 -4.25 20.32 -7.03
N ILE A 241 -5.31 21.04 -7.38
CA ILE A 241 -6.69 20.57 -7.19
C ILE A 241 -7.34 19.97 -8.44
N ASN A 242 -6.70 20.10 -9.61
CA ASN A 242 -7.22 19.63 -10.89
C ASN A 242 -6.14 18.88 -11.67
N ILE A 243 -6.28 17.56 -11.72
CA ILE A 243 -5.34 16.62 -12.33
C ILE A 243 -5.25 16.75 -13.85
N ASN A 244 -6.27 17.33 -14.49
CA ASN A 244 -6.24 17.60 -15.92
C ASN A 244 -5.33 18.77 -16.29
N ASN A 245 -4.99 19.65 -15.33
CA ASN A 245 -4.10 20.77 -15.61
C ASN A 245 -2.66 20.29 -15.81
N GLU A 246 -1.94 20.82 -16.80
CA GLU A 246 -0.54 20.46 -17.03
C GLU A 246 0.34 20.91 -15.86
N SER A 247 0.09 22.09 -15.27
CA SER A 247 0.69 22.52 -14.00
C SER A 247 0.01 21.93 -12.75
N PHE A 248 -0.45 20.67 -12.81
CA PHE A 248 -0.96 19.99 -11.61
C PHE A 248 0.09 19.94 -10.50
N PHE A 249 1.36 19.72 -10.83
CA PHE A 249 2.45 19.85 -9.87
C PHE A 249 3.04 21.26 -9.97
N HIS A 250 2.86 22.06 -8.93
CA HIS A 250 3.27 23.46 -8.96
C HIS A 250 4.78 23.66 -8.82
N LEU A 251 5.48 22.75 -8.15
CA LEU A 251 6.91 22.87 -7.89
C LEU A 251 7.67 21.65 -8.36
N GLY A 252 8.92 21.86 -8.76
CA GLY A 252 9.82 20.76 -9.00
C GLY A 252 11.22 21.15 -9.43
N LYS A 253 12.03 20.13 -9.67
CA LYS A 253 13.43 20.20 -10.04
C LYS A 253 13.72 19.10 -11.05
N TYR A 254 14.71 19.32 -11.89
CA TYR A 254 15.18 18.32 -12.82
C TYR A 254 16.69 18.42 -13.00
N ALA A 255 17.29 17.29 -13.35
CA ALA A 255 18.65 17.25 -13.87
C ALA A 255 18.76 16.11 -14.88
N PHE A 256 19.40 16.36 -16.01
CA PHE A 256 19.77 15.35 -17.00
C PHE A 256 21.27 15.45 -17.27
N PHE A 257 21.95 14.32 -17.27
CA PHE A 257 23.39 14.23 -17.40
C PHE A 257 23.76 13.68 -18.77
N ASN A 258 24.58 14.44 -19.51
CA ASN A 258 25.28 14.00 -20.70
C ASN A 258 26.74 13.74 -20.29
N LEU A 259 27.02 12.51 -19.85
CA LEU A 259 28.38 12.10 -19.49
C LEU A 259 29.37 12.19 -20.66
N PRO A 260 29.04 11.78 -21.89
CA PRO A 260 29.94 11.92 -23.04
C PRO A 260 30.47 13.34 -23.24
N GLU A 261 29.63 14.37 -23.05
CA GLU A 261 30.02 15.77 -23.17
C GLU A 261 30.37 16.43 -21.83
N SER A 262 30.29 15.70 -20.70
CA SER A 262 30.44 16.24 -19.35
C SER A 262 29.53 17.46 -19.07
N LYS A 263 28.29 17.44 -19.59
CA LYS A 263 27.29 18.50 -19.41
C LYS A 263 26.12 18.02 -18.56
N ALA A 264 25.55 18.94 -17.79
CA ALA A 264 24.34 18.70 -17.02
C ALA A 264 23.29 19.77 -17.34
N TYR A 265 22.10 19.34 -17.73
CA TYR A 265 20.93 20.16 -17.97
C TYR A 265 20.07 20.13 -16.71
N LYS A 266 20.10 21.19 -15.91
CA LYS A 266 19.42 21.23 -14.62
C LYS A 266 18.64 22.52 -14.45
N GLY A 267 17.56 22.45 -13.70
CA GLY A 267 16.71 23.59 -13.43
C GLY A 267 15.62 23.27 -12.42
N ASN A 268 14.79 24.27 -12.18
CA ASN A 268 13.66 24.21 -11.27
C ASN A 268 12.44 24.81 -11.99
N PHE A 269 11.24 24.42 -11.58
CA PHE A 269 10.00 25.07 -12.03
C PHE A 269 9.13 25.46 -10.83
N GLY A 270 8.42 26.59 -10.96
CA GLY A 270 7.53 27.15 -9.94
C GLY A 270 8.19 27.74 -8.69
N VAL A 271 9.51 27.70 -8.56
CA VAL A 271 10.27 28.28 -7.43
C VAL A 271 10.61 29.76 -7.66
N GLN A 272 10.76 30.17 -8.92
CA GLN A 272 10.96 31.56 -9.35
C GLN A 272 9.81 31.93 -10.31
N GLU A 273 9.34 33.17 -10.27
CA GLU A 273 8.09 33.62 -10.91
C GLU A 273 8.02 33.44 -12.45
N ASP A 274 9.11 33.05 -13.11
CA ASP A 274 9.22 33.11 -14.58
C ASP A 274 9.10 31.77 -15.32
N THR A 275 9.21 30.61 -14.66
CA THR A 275 9.17 29.31 -15.37
C THR A 275 8.19 28.33 -14.74
N LEU A 276 7.09 28.09 -15.45
CA LEU A 276 6.07 27.10 -15.13
C LEU A 276 6.40 25.76 -15.79
N TYR A 277 5.83 24.67 -15.27
CA TYR A 277 6.01 23.34 -15.87
C TYR A 277 5.49 23.29 -17.32
N GLU A 278 4.38 23.98 -17.58
CA GLU A 278 3.77 24.15 -18.90
C GLU A 278 4.72 24.76 -19.95
N ASP A 279 5.65 25.62 -19.53
CA ASP A 279 6.61 26.23 -20.45
C ASP A 279 7.56 25.18 -21.05
N PHE A 280 7.89 24.13 -20.30
CA PHE A 280 8.73 23.05 -20.79
C PHE A 280 8.02 22.20 -21.86
N ILE A 281 6.71 21.98 -21.68
CA ILE A 281 5.86 21.26 -22.63
C ILE A 281 5.67 22.10 -23.90
N THR A 282 5.24 23.35 -23.76
CA THR A 282 4.94 24.23 -24.90
C THR A 282 6.16 24.56 -25.73
N ASN A 283 7.32 24.77 -25.09
CA ASN A 283 8.57 25.06 -25.79
C ASN A 283 9.30 23.80 -26.30
N ASN A 284 8.77 22.59 -26.04
CA ASN A 284 9.43 21.31 -26.38
C ASN A 284 10.88 21.25 -25.90
N THR A 285 11.12 21.65 -24.65
CA THR A 285 12.48 21.77 -24.09
C THR A 285 13.16 20.40 -24.09
N TRP A 286 14.41 20.31 -24.56
CA TRP A 286 15.11 19.03 -24.64
C TRP A 286 15.68 18.56 -23.28
N PRO A 287 15.62 17.26 -22.92
CA PRO A 287 14.87 16.20 -23.62
C PRO A 287 13.37 16.41 -23.48
N ASN A 288 12.62 16.28 -24.58
CA ASN A 288 11.18 16.56 -24.59
C ASN A 288 10.35 15.41 -23.99
N VAL A 289 10.58 15.13 -22.70
CA VAL A 289 9.93 14.05 -21.93
C VAL A 289 8.86 14.59 -20.95
N TRP A 290 8.65 15.90 -20.93
CA TRP A 290 7.83 16.60 -19.93
C TRP A 290 6.37 16.14 -19.93
N SER A 291 5.74 16.00 -21.10
CA SER A 291 4.34 15.58 -21.15
C SER A 291 4.15 14.11 -20.69
N PRO A 292 4.91 13.12 -21.19
CA PRO A 292 4.88 11.74 -20.66
C PRO A 292 5.20 11.65 -19.16
N ALA A 293 6.25 12.34 -18.70
CA ALA A 293 6.64 12.34 -17.28
C ALA A 293 5.52 12.90 -16.38
N ASN A 294 4.80 13.94 -16.84
CA ASN A 294 3.65 14.49 -16.10
C ASN A 294 2.51 13.47 -15.98
N ARG A 295 2.17 12.78 -17.08
CA ARG A 295 1.14 11.73 -17.06
C ARG A 295 1.51 10.59 -16.12
N LEU A 296 2.77 10.15 -16.15
CA LEU A 296 3.29 9.12 -15.25
C LEU A 296 3.20 9.54 -13.77
N ALA A 297 3.63 10.77 -13.45
CA ALA A 297 3.54 11.30 -12.09
C ALA A 297 2.09 11.41 -11.61
N LYS A 298 1.15 11.85 -12.45
CA LYS A 298 -0.28 11.92 -12.14
C LYS A 298 -0.92 10.56 -11.95
N ALA A 299 -0.52 9.56 -12.75
CA ALA A 299 -0.96 8.18 -12.54
C ALA A 299 -0.46 7.63 -11.20
N MET A 300 0.83 7.80 -10.89
CA MET A 300 1.38 7.40 -9.59
C MET A 300 0.68 8.08 -8.42
N TYR A 301 0.47 9.39 -8.50
CA TYR A 301 -0.31 10.14 -7.52
C TYR A 301 -1.70 9.52 -7.31
N SER A 302 -2.42 9.25 -8.41
CA SER A 302 -3.78 8.69 -8.38
C SER A 302 -3.80 7.30 -7.76
N VAL A 303 -2.83 6.44 -8.08
CA VAL A 303 -2.71 5.09 -7.52
C VAL A 303 -2.48 5.15 -6.00
N ILE A 304 -1.56 6.00 -5.53
CA ILE A 304 -1.29 6.17 -4.11
C ILE A 304 -2.55 6.63 -3.36
N GLN A 305 -3.27 7.61 -3.91
CA GLN A 305 -4.50 8.13 -3.29
C GLN A 305 -5.54 7.02 -3.09
N VAL A 306 -5.78 6.18 -4.10
CA VAL A 306 -6.77 5.10 -3.98
C VAL A 306 -6.25 3.92 -3.15
N ASP A 307 -4.96 3.61 -3.21
CA ASP A 307 -4.35 2.51 -2.45
C ASP A 307 -4.25 2.81 -0.96
N LEU A 308 -4.11 4.08 -0.58
CA LEU A 308 -4.18 4.56 0.80
C LEU A 308 -5.61 4.94 1.23
N GLY A 309 -6.62 4.68 0.39
CA GLY A 309 -8.03 4.88 0.73
C GLY A 309 -8.43 6.34 0.92
N GLN A 310 -7.71 7.28 0.30
CA GLN A 310 -8.00 8.72 0.32
C GLN A 310 -9.01 9.11 -0.77
N THR A 311 -10.07 8.31 -0.93
CA THR A 311 -11.11 8.55 -1.95
C THR A 311 -12.22 9.48 -1.48
N ASP A 312 -12.31 9.71 -0.18
CA ASP A 312 -13.32 10.58 0.45
C ASP A 312 -12.89 12.05 0.54
N THR A 313 -11.68 12.40 0.07
CA THR A 313 -11.23 13.80 -0.01
C THR A 313 -11.86 14.50 -1.20
N VAL A 314 -13.19 14.59 -1.22
CA VAL A 314 -13.87 15.68 -1.91
C VAL A 314 -13.56 16.92 -1.07
N ILE A 315 -12.40 17.53 -1.33
CA ILE A 315 -12.17 18.88 -0.86
C ILE A 315 -13.16 19.71 -1.69
N THR A 316 -14.27 20.12 -1.10
CA THR A 316 -15.02 21.21 -1.69
C THR A 316 -14.15 22.44 -1.50
N THR A 317 -13.76 23.09 -2.58
CA THR A 317 -13.18 24.43 -2.47
C THR A 317 -14.16 25.34 -1.70
N PHE A 318 -13.70 26.50 -1.23
CA PHE A 318 -14.58 27.45 -0.53
C PHE A 318 -15.82 27.84 -1.37
N ASP A 319 -15.74 27.66 -2.69
CA ASP A 319 -16.80 27.92 -3.68
C ASP A 319 -17.68 26.69 -3.99
N GLY A 320 -17.47 25.57 -3.30
CA GLY A 320 -18.25 24.34 -3.48
C GLY A 320 -17.91 23.54 -4.74
N THR A 321 -16.84 23.88 -5.47
CA THR A 321 -16.42 23.08 -6.62
C THR A 321 -15.73 21.79 -6.15
N PRO A 322 -16.09 20.62 -6.70
CA PRO A 322 -15.39 19.38 -6.41
C PRO A 322 -13.94 19.48 -6.86
N THR A 323 -12.99 19.03 -6.03
CA THR A 323 -11.61 18.85 -6.48
C THR A 323 -11.45 17.61 -7.35
N ASP A 324 -10.76 17.79 -8.47
CA ASP A 324 -10.47 16.75 -9.45
C ASP A 324 -9.04 16.24 -9.25
N THR A 325 -8.77 15.56 -8.15
CA THR A 325 -7.38 15.25 -7.73
C THR A 325 -6.87 13.88 -8.19
N SER A 326 -7.74 12.98 -8.65
CA SER A 326 -7.34 11.61 -9.05
C SER A 326 -7.97 11.20 -10.38
N ILE A 327 -7.21 10.47 -11.19
CA ILE A 327 -7.66 9.89 -12.48
C ILE A 327 -8.69 8.77 -12.23
N LEU A 328 -8.55 8.04 -11.12
CA LEU A 328 -9.23 6.76 -10.89
C LEU A 328 -10.62 6.88 -10.25
N THR A 329 -11.05 8.08 -9.86
CA THR A 329 -12.27 8.26 -9.07
C THR A 329 -13.56 8.29 -9.89
N THR A 330 -13.49 8.57 -11.20
CA THR A 330 -14.68 8.65 -12.06
C THR A 330 -14.47 8.00 -13.43
N ALA A 331 -15.55 7.44 -13.99
CA ALA A 331 -15.55 6.80 -15.30
C ALA A 331 -15.15 7.76 -16.43
N ASP A 332 -15.65 9.00 -16.43
CA ASP A 332 -15.33 9.99 -17.46
C ASP A 332 -13.84 10.37 -17.46
N ARG A 333 -13.22 10.50 -16.28
CA ARG A 333 -11.78 10.77 -16.18
C ARG A 333 -11.00 9.57 -16.70
N LEU A 334 -11.36 8.37 -16.29
CA LEU A 334 -10.68 7.18 -16.75
C LEU A 334 -10.79 7.04 -18.28
N HIS A 335 -11.96 7.31 -18.87
CA HIS A 335 -12.16 7.33 -20.33
C HIS A 335 -11.23 8.33 -21.04
N HIS A 336 -11.10 9.55 -20.50
CA HIS A 336 -10.20 10.58 -21.05
C HIS A 336 -8.73 10.15 -20.97
N TRP A 337 -8.28 9.70 -19.80
CA TRP A 337 -6.88 9.33 -19.56
C TRP A 337 -6.46 8.03 -20.24
N THR A 338 -7.42 7.26 -20.76
CA THR A 338 -7.14 6.00 -21.48
C THR A 338 -7.29 6.10 -23.01
N GLU A 339 -7.60 7.27 -23.56
CA GLU A 339 -7.88 7.45 -25.00
C GLU A 339 -6.75 6.95 -25.92
N ASN A 340 -5.48 7.18 -25.53
CA ASN A 340 -4.31 6.88 -26.37
C ASN A 340 -3.52 5.63 -25.96
N LEU A 341 -4.03 4.79 -25.05
CA LEU A 341 -3.24 3.67 -24.51
C LEU A 341 -2.79 2.67 -25.59
N THR A 342 -3.65 2.37 -26.57
CA THR A 342 -3.29 1.45 -27.66
C THR A 342 -2.12 2.00 -28.47
N GLN A 343 -2.16 3.29 -28.82
CA GLN A 343 -1.08 3.93 -29.59
C GLN A 343 0.22 4.00 -28.80
N ILE A 344 0.13 4.31 -27.49
CA ILE A 344 1.29 4.29 -26.58
C ILE A 344 1.91 2.90 -26.54
N TRP A 345 1.08 1.88 -26.38
CA TRP A 345 1.54 0.50 -26.31
C TRP A 345 2.20 0.06 -27.60
N ASP A 346 1.58 0.33 -28.76
CA ASP A 346 2.10 -0.07 -30.07
C ASP A 346 3.47 0.57 -30.37
N ARG A 347 3.67 1.84 -29.99
CA ARG A 347 4.93 2.58 -30.20
C ARG A 347 6.05 2.24 -29.22
N SER A 348 5.76 1.46 -28.19
CA SER A 348 6.73 1.10 -27.15
C SER A 348 8.04 0.56 -27.70
N THR A 349 9.16 1.11 -27.23
CA THR A 349 10.53 0.61 -27.50
C THR A 349 10.97 -0.50 -26.55
N VAL A 350 10.15 -0.85 -25.56
CA VAL A 350 10.47 -1.86 -24.55
C VAL A 350 10.43 -3.25 -25.20
N ALA A 351 11.55 -3.96 -25.14
CA ALA A 351 11.63 -5.34 -25.60
C ALA A 351 10.78 -6.23 -24.68
N ASP A 352 10.09 -7.19 -25.30
CA ASP A 352 9.26 -8.17 -24.58
C ASP A 352 8.14 -7.51 -23.73
N LYS A 353 7.63 -6.35 -24.18
CA LYS A 353 6.55 -5.60 -23.50
C LYS A 353 5.31 -6.45 -23.22
N ASP A 354 5.03 -7.46 -24.05
CA ASP A 354 3.90 -8.37 -23.85
C ASP A 354 4.04 -9.21 -22.56
N ASN A 355 5.26 -9.51 -22.11
CA ASN A 355 5.52 -10.15 -20.81
C ASN A 355 5.40 -9.20 -19.61
N LEU A 356 5.25 -7.89 -19.86
CA LEU A 356 4.93 -6.88 -18.86
C LEU A 356 3.43 -6.73 -18.62
N LEU A 357 2.58 -7.49 -19.34
CA LEU A 357 1.18 -7.67 -19.02
C LEU A 357 1.04 -8.95 -18.18
N PRO A 358 1.32 -8.93 -16.86
CA PRO A 358 1.23 -10.12 -16.00
C PRO A 358 -0.15 -10.79 -15.97
N TYR A 359 -1.18 -10.16 -16.54
CA TYR A 359 -2.53 -10.69 -16.63
C TYR A 359 -3.14 -10.39 -17.99
N GLY A 360 -3.73 -11.38 -18.64
CA GLY A 360 -4.62 -11.20 -19.80
C GLY A 360 -5.90 -10.42 -19.50
N TRP A 361 -5.97 -9.77 -18.33
CA TRP A 361 -7.03 -8.87 -17.90
C TRP A 361 -6.64 -7.41 -17.99
N MET A 362 -5.36 -7.03 -18.05
CA MET A 362 -4.99 -5.64 -18.35
C MET A 362 -5.31 -5.32 -19.81
N GLN A 363 -5.83 -4.12 -20.05
CA GLN A 363 -6.33 -3.75 -21.37
C GLN A 363 -5.71 -2.44 -21.82
N MET A 364 -4.77 -2.52 -22.77
CA MET A 364 -4.15 -1.36 -23.42
C MET A 364 -5.10 -0.75 -24.45
N ARG A 365 -6.28 -0.34 -23.99
CA ARG A 365 -7.33 0.32 -24.76
C ARG A 365 -8.00 1.41 -23.94
N GLN A 366 -8.77 2.24 -24.62
CA GLN A 366 -9.64 3.18 -23.96
C GLN A 366 -10.70 2.48 -23.09
N PHE A 367 -10.87 2.98 -21.87
CA PHE A 367 -11.93 2.62 -20.95
C PHE A 367 -13.27 3.06 -21.53
N ASP A 368 -14.22 2.14 -21.64
CA ASP A 368 -15.56 2.43 -22.13
C ASP A 368 -16.48 2.70 -20.94
N LYS A 369 -16.95 3.95 -20.83
CA LYS A 369 -17.79 4.39 -19.73
C LYS A 369 -19.16 3.69 -19.67
N ASP A 370 -19.66 3.16 -20.79
CA ASP A 370 -20.98 2.55 -20.84
C ASP A 370 -20.89 1.06 -20.48
N THR A 371 -19.82 0.38 -20.90
CA THR A 371 -19.65 -1.07 -20.70
C THR A 371 -18.74 -1.43 -19.53
N ASP A 372 -17.59 -0.76 -19.37
CA ASP A 372 -16.63 -1.10 -18.31
C ASP A 372 -17.07 -0.56 -16.95
N ALA A 373 -17.71 0.61 -16.90
CA ALA A 373 -18.17 1.21 -15.63
C ALA A 373 -19.32 0.43 -14.97
N THR A 374 -20.06 -0.35 -15.77
CA THR A 374 -21.18 -1.17 -15.29
C THR A 374 -20.80 -2.63 -15.08
N ASP A 375 -19.59 -3.05 -15.47
CA ASP A 375 -19.10 -4.41 -15.26
C ASP A 375 -18.76 -4.60 -13.77
N PRO A 376 -19.41 -5.55 -13.06
CA PRO A 376 -19.10 -5.85 -11.66
C PRO A 376 -17.69 -6.41 -11.46
N ARG A 377 -16.99 -6.76 -12.54
CA ARG A 377 -15.57 -7.12 -12.55
C ARG A 377 -14.65 -5.91 -12.67
N TRP A 378 -15.14 -4.68 -12.71
CA TRP A 378 -14.35 -3.45 -12.81
C TRP A 378 -14.88 -2.28 -11.95
N PRO A 379 -15.35 -2.51 -10.71
CA PRO A 379 -15.89 -1.43 -9.91
C PRO A 379 -14.80 -0.41 -9.60
N LEU A 380 -15.05 0.86 -9.94
CA LEU A 380 -14.30 2.02 -9.46
C LEU A 380 -14.69 2.35 -8.00
N GLN A 381 -14.68 1.32 -7.16
CA GLN A 381 -14.96 1.42 -5.73
C GLN A 381 -13.70 1.05 -4.97
N PHE A 382 -13.13 2.04 -4.32
CA PHE A 382 -11.98 1.88 -3.45
C PHE A 382 -12.47 1.90 -2.01
N THR A 383 -11.86 1.07 -1.17
CA THR A 383 -12.22 1.00 0.25
C THR A 383 -11.14 1.64 1.10
N PRO A 384 -11.46 2.14 2.31
CA PRO A 384 -10.47 2.69 3.20
C PRO A 384 -9.35 1.69 3.48
N SER A 385 -8.12 2.20 3.54
CA SER A 385 -6.94 1.34 3.63
C SER A 385 -6.40 1.20 5.03
N VAL A 386 -5.96 -0.01 5.33
CA VAL A 386 -5.25 -0.37 6.56
C VAL A 386 -3.92 -1.01 6.19
N ILE A 387 -2.91 -0.83 7.04
CA ILE A 387 -1.63 -1.54 6.90
C ILE A 387 -1.89 -3.03 7.11
N SER A 388 -1.67 -3.81 6.05
CA SER A 388 -1.63 -5.26 6.07
C SER A 388 -0.18 -5.65 6.37
N ALA A 389 0.12 -5.86 7.65
CA ALA A 389 1.41 -6.42 8.04
C ALA A 389 1.49 -7.84 7.48
N THR A 390 2.29 -8.03 6.43
CA THR A 390 2.80 -9.37 6.14
C THR A 390 3.71 -9.72 7.29
N ASN A 391 3.23 -10.55 8.22
CA ASN A 391 4.12 -11.29 9.09
C ASN A 391 5.08 -12.03 8.15
N ALA A 392 6.32 -11.54 8.07
CA ALA A 392 7.41 -12.30 7.52
C ALA A 392 7.50 -13.58 8.39
N TRP A 393 7.12 -14.70 7.79
CA TRP A 393 7.45 -16.02 8.29
C TRP A 393 8.72 -16.48 7.59
#